data_AF-A0A3D1J765-F1
#
_entry.id   AF-A0A3D1J765-F1
#
_cell.length_a   1.000
_cell.length_b   1.000
_cell.length_c   1.000
_cell.angle_alpha   90.00
_cell.angle_beta   90.00
_cell.angle_gamma   90.00
#
_symmetry.space_group_name_H-M   'P 1'
#
loop_
_entity.id
_entity.type
_entity.pdbx_description
1 polymer ?
#
loop_
_entity_poly.entity_id
_entity_poly.type
_entity_poly.pdbx_seq_one_letter_code
_entity_poly.pdbx_strand_id
1 'polypeptide(L)' 'NFVLHTAGMLERIVLRQPLTVSTEELADMYHHPQYEQLHVHVQSFARLMNLAIPDAEEYYLLALIKNHQEKELYLK' A
#
# COMPACT_ATOMS: atom_id res chain seq x y z
N ASN A 1 -11.78 1.48 2.53
CA ASN A 1 -11.58 1.86 3.95
C ASN A 1 -10.12 1.65 4.27
N PHE A 2 -9.34 2.73 4.36
CA PHE A 2 -7.86 2.68 4.44
C PHE A 2 -7.35 2.15 5.78
N VAL A 3 -7.96 2.59 6.89
CA VAL A 3 -7.56 2.18 8.25
C VAL A 3 -7.72 0.68 8.43
N LEU A 4 -8.87 0.12 8.03
CA LEU A 4 -9.12 -1.31 8.16
C LEU A 4 -8.12 -2.16 7.35
N HIS A 5 -7.80 -1.74 6.12
CA HIS A 5 -6.83 -2.46 5.31
C HIS A 5 -5.42 -2.41 5.91
N THR A 6 -5.01 -1.24 6.45
CA THR A 6 -3.71 -1.07 7.11
C THR A 6 -3.59 -1.96 8.35
N ALA A 7 -4.66 -2.10 9.14
CA ALA A 7 -4.68 -3.04 10.27
C ALA A 7 -4.51 -4.50 9.81
N GLY A 8 -5.25 -4.91 8.77
CA GLY A 8 -5.11 -6.26 8.19
C GLY A 8 -3.74 -6.52 7.56
N MET A 9 -3.11 -5.50 6.96
CA MET A 9 -1.74 -5.57 6.46
C MET A 9 -0.76 -5.90 7.60
N LEU A 10 -0.86 -5.18 8.72
CA LEU A 10 0.00 -5.43 9.88
C LEU A 10 -0.18 -6.84 10.44
N GLU A 11 -1.43 -7.30 10.59
CA GLU A 11 -1.74 -8.66 11.03
C GLU A 11 -1.08 -9.70 10.13
N ARG A 12 -1.23 -9.57 8.81
CA ARG A 12 -0.60 -10.47 7.83
C ARG A 12 0.91 -10.47 7.93
N ILE A 13 1.55 -9.31 8.07
CA ILE A 13 3.01 -9.21 8.19
C ILE A 13 3.48 -9.92 9.46
N VAL A 14 2.82 -9.70 10.60
CA VAL A 14 3.15 -10.35 11.87
C VAL A 14 2.97 -11.87 11.79
N LEU A 15 1.92 -12.33 11.11
CA LEU A 15 1.64 -13.76 10.88
C LEU A 15 2.47 -14.37 9.73
N ARG A 16 3.33 -13.58 9.07
CA ARG A 16 4.15 -13.99 7.90
C ARG A 16 3.31 -14.50 6.72
N GLN A 17 2.18 -13.87 6.48
CA GLN A 17 1.24 -14.16 5.39
C GLN A 17 0.94 -12.90 4.56
N PRO A 18 1.96 -12.21 4.02
CA PRO A 18 1.74 -11.01 3.23
C PRO A 18 0.93 -11.34 1.96
N LEU A 19 0.28 -10.32 1.40
CA LEU A 19 -0.34 -10.47 0.08
C LEU A 19 0.70 -10.67 -1.01
N THR A 20 0.21 -11.19 -2.14
CA THR A 20 1.00 -11.44 -3.34
C THR A 20 0.46 -10.61 -4.50
N VAL A 21 1.36 -10.15 -5.36
CA VAL A 21 1.07 -9.34 -6.54
C VAL A 21 1.95 -9.86 -7.67
N SER A 22 1.46 -9.77 -8.91
CA SER A 22 2.26 -10.17 -10.07
C SER A 22 3.45 -9.25 -10.29
N THR A 23 4.45 -9.72 -11.02
CA THR A 23 5.64 -8.92 -11.36
C THR A 23 5.29 -7.70 -12.21
N GLU A 24 4.32 -7.84 -13.09
CA GLU A 24 3.80 -6.79 -13.97
C GLU A 24 3.13 -5.68 -13.15
N GLU A 25 2.26 -6.07 -12.20
CA GLU A 25 1.59 -5.11 -11.32
C GLU A 25 2.55 -4.34 -10.41
N LEU A 26 3.60 -5.00 -9.90
CA LEU A 26 4.66 -4.31 -9.13
C LEU A 26 5.43 -3.33 -10.02
N ALA A 27 5.77 -3.72 -11.25
CA ALA A 27 6.43 -2.84 -12.19
C ALA A 27 5.57 -1.60 -12.48
N ASP A 28 4.27 -1.76 -12.69
CA ASP A 28 3.34 -0.66 -12.91
C ASP A 28 3.23 0.26 -11.69
N MET A 29 3.25 -0.31 -10.48
CA MET A 29 3.27 0.46 -9.23
C MET A 29 4.49 1.37 -9.15
N TYR A 30 5.69 0.88 -9.46
CA TYR A 30 6.92 1.66 -9.37
C TYR A 30 6.94 2.88 -10.29
N HIS A 31 6.22 2.82 -11.42
CA HIS A 31 6.10 3.94 -12.35
C HIS A 31 4.98 4.92 -11.97
N HIS A 32 4.21 4.64 -10.92
CA HIS A 32 3.08 5.46 -10.55
C HIS A 32 3.54 6.79 -9.88
N PRO A 33 3.01 7.96 -10.27
CA PRO A 33 3.49 9.26 -9.76
C PRO A 33 3.41 9.45 -8.25
N GLN A 34 2.46 8.76 -7.59
CA GLN A 34 2.27 8.83 -6.14
C GLN A 34 3.03 7.75 -5.36
N TYR A 35 3.68 6.81 -6.05
CA TYR A 35 4.34 5.69 -5.40
C TYR A 35 5.48 6.15 -4.49
N GLU A 36 6.35 7.02 -4.97
CA GLU A 36 7.50 7.51 -4.17
C GLU A 36 7.04 8.13 -2.85
N GLN A 37 6.01 8.98 -2.90
CA GLN A 37 5.45 9.60 -1.69
C GLN A 37 4.86 8.55 -0.74
N LEU A 38 4.09 7.59 -1.27
CA LEU A 38 3.56 6.49 -0.46
C LEU A 38 4.69 5.70 0.19
N HIS A 39 5.70 5.30 -0.58
CA HIS A 39 6.83 4.51 -0.13
C HIS A 39 7.56 5.20 1.04
N VAL A 40 7.82 6.51 0.95
CA VAL A 40 8.44 7.28 2.03
C VAL A 40 7.61 7.22 3.33
N HIS A 41 6.29 7.35 3.22
CA HIS A 41 5.39 7.25 4.39
C HIS A 41 5.35 5.83 4.95
N VAL A 42 5.26 4.81 4.09
CA VAL A 42 5.27 3.39 4.49
C VAL A 42 6.58 3.04 5.19
N GLN A 43 7.73 3.45 4.64
CA GLN A 43 9.04 3.22 5.25
C GLN A 43 9.17 3.89 6.62
N SER A 44 8.62 5.10 6.77
CA SER A 44 8.60 5.79 8.06
C SER A 44 7.74 5.05 9.09
N PHE A 45 6.59 4.55 8.66
CA PHE A 45 5.70 3.74 9.50
C PHE A 45 6.31 2.38 9.85
N ALA A 46 6.93 1.70 8.88
CA ALA A 46 7.65 0.44 9.04
C ALA A 46 8.73 0.55 10.13
N ARG A 47 9.52 1.63 10.11
CA ARG A 47 10.52 1.92 11.16
C ARG A 47 9.90 2.13 12.54
N LEU A 48 8.81 2.90 12.62
CA LEU A 48 8.10 3.13 13.89
C LEU A 48 7.60 1.81 14.50
N MET A 49 7.11 0.90 13.66
CA MET A 49 6.56 -0.39 14.08
C MET A 49 7.61 -1.49 14.23
N ASN A 50 8.87 -1.23 13.82
CA ASN A 50 9.93 -2.24 13.71
C ASN A 50 9.50 -3.45 12.86
N LEU A 51 8.87 -3.19 11.73
CA LEU A 51 8.41 -4.20 10.76
C LEU A 51 9.00 -3.92 9.38
N ALA A 52 9.20 -4.97 8.58
CA ALA A 52 9.43 -4.83 7.15
C ALA A 52 8.09 -4.96 6.43
N ILE A 53 7.73 -3.96 5.61
CA ILE A 53 6.51 -3.96 4.81
C ILE A 53 6.90 -4.37 3.38
N PRO A 54 6.38 -5.48 2.84
CA PRO A 54 6.67 -5.91 1.47
C PRO A 54 6.01 -5.00 0.42
N ASP A 55 6.63 -4.89 -0.75
CA ASP A 55 6.14 -4.08 -1.88
C ASP A 55 4.72 -4.47 -2.32
N ALA A 56 4.37 -5.76 -2.20
CA ALA A 56 3.01 -6.24 -2.49
C ALA A 56 1.94 -5.62 -1.57
N GLU A 57 2.27 -5.26 -0.33
CA GLU A 57 1.35 -4.55 0.56
C GLU A 57 1.27 -3.05 0.19
N GLU A 58 2.39 -2.44 -0.23
CA GLU A 58 2.40 -1.07 -0.77
C GLU A 58 1.50 -0.93 -2.01
N TYR A 59 1.46 -1.96 -2.86
CA TYR A 59 0.57 -2.01 -4.04
C TYR A 59 -0.90 -1.81 -3.65
N TYR A 60 -1.37 -2.55 -2.65
CA TYR A 60 -2.77 -2.44 -2.22
C TYR A 60 -3.06 -1.14 -1.48
N LEU A 61 -2.09 -0.58 -0.74
CA LEU A 61 -2.22 0.76 -0.18
C LEU A 61 -2.38 1.82 -1.29
N LEU A 62 -1.57 1.74 -2.34
CA LEU A 62 -1.66 2.64 -3.48
C LEU A 62 -3.00 2.51 -4.21
N ALA A 63 -3.46 1.27 -4.41
CA ALA A 63 -4.77 1.00 -5.02
C ALA A 63 -5.91 1.63 -4.21
N LEU A 64 -5.85 1.61 -2.88
CA LEU A 64 -6.85 2.26 -2.03
C LEU A 64 -6.85 3.79 -2.16
N ILE A 65 -5.66 4.39 -2.28
CA ILE A 65 -5.53 5.84 -2.50
C ILE A 65 -6.12 6.22 -3.85
N LYS A 66 -5.75 5.50 -4.93
CA LYS A 66 -6.31 5.69 -6.28
C LYS A 66 -7.83 5.61 -6.27
N ASN A 67 -8.37 4.51 -5.73
CA ASN A 67 -9.81 4.26 -5.66
C ASN A 67 -10.55 5.35 -4.88
N HIS A 68 -9.93 5.94 -3.86
CA HIS A 68 -10.53 7.04 -3.12
C HIS A 68 -10.54 8.33 -3.95
N GLN A 69 -9.42 8.67 -4.60
CA GLN A 69 -9.30 9.86 -5.44
C GLN A 69 -10.25 9.82 -6.64
N GLU A 70 -10.39 8.67 -7.30
CA GLU A 70 -11.32 8.48 -8.40
C GLU A 70 -12.77 8.72 -7.95
N LYS A 71 -13.18 8.16 -6.80
CA LYS A 71 -14.51 8.39 -6.24
C LYS A 71 -14.78 9.88 -5.97
N GLU A 72 -13.80 10.60 -5.41
CA GLU A 72 -13.92 12.04 -5.16
C GLU A 72 -14.02 12.85 -6.46
N LEU A 73 -13.40 12.38 -7.56
CA LEU A 73 -13.53 12.99 -8.89
C LEU A 73 -14.93 12.80 -9.48
N TYR A 74 -15.56 11.63 -9.31
CA TYR A 74 -16.91 11.37 -9.82
C TYR A 74 -18.04 12.03 -9.02
N LEU A 75 -17.76 12.46 -7.78
CA LEU A 75 -18.73 13.12 -6.90
C LEU A 75 -18.68 14.66 -7.01
N LYS A 76 -17.76 15.21 -7.81
CA LYS A 76 -17.66 16.64 -8.13
C LYS A 76 -18.33 16.95 -9.46
#